data_AF-A0A1Y2UHP8-F1
#
_entry.id   AF-A0A1Y2UHP8-F1
#
_cell.length_a   1.000
_cell.length_b   1.000
_cell.length_c   1.000
_cell.angle_alpha   90.00
_cell.angle_beta   90.00
_cell.angle_gamma   90.00
#
_symmetry.space_group_name_H-M   'P 1'
#
loop_
_entity.id
_entity.type
_entity.pdbx_description
1 polymer ?
#
loop_
_entity_poly.entity_id
_entity_poly.type
_entity_poly.pdbx_seq_one_letter_code
_entity_poly.pdbx_strand_id
1 'polypeptide(L)'
;MTWISKLTTALGLLLLADACYSAYEHSVLQTHRAASLSSLTISHSGTASTLPIDITIETIVATFIVCLGMVLGTSKLRPIQWRVWAGKIEREGEAGFVNSSGEVEKDYVGNPFQLLESRPGFIDIRKQRKEFAEWVKNQ
;
A
#
# COMPACT_ATOMS: atom_id res chain seq x y z
N MET A 1 6.60 10.15 2.37
CA MET A 1 7.91 9.48 2.56
C MET A 1 7.67 7.98 2.54
N THR A 2 7.58 7.40 1.35
CA THR A 2 7.22 5.98 1.16
C THR A 2 8.28 5.01 1.70
N TRP A 3 9.51 5.48 1.94
CA TRP A 3 10.58 4.64 2.48
C TRP A 3 10.38 4.29 3.96
N ILE A 4 9.88 5.22 4.77
CA ILE A 4 9.63 4.99 6.19
C ILE A 4 8.51 3.96 6.36
N SER A 5 7.39 4.13 5.66
CA SER A 5 6.27 3.16 5.72
C SER A 5 6.67 1.77 5.23
N LYS A 6 7.46 1.68 4.16
CA LYS A 6 8.02 0.41 3.66
C LYS A 6 8.94 -0.24 4.69
N LEU A 7 9.83 0.53 5.31
CA LEU A 7 10.76 0.02 6.33
C LEU A 7 10.01 -0.44 7.59
N THR A 8 9.02 0.35 8.06
CA THR A 8 8.16 -0.03 9.19
C THR A 8 7.38 -1.30 8.90
N THR A 9 6.79 -1.42 7.70
CA THR A 9 6.08 -2.65 7.29
C THR A 9 7.03 -3.84 7.22
N ALA A 10 8.23 -3.68 6.65
CA ALA A 10 9.22 -4.73 6.53
C ALA A 10 9.73 -5.22 7.90
N LEU A 11 10.02 -4.29 8.82
CA LEU A 11 10.40 -4.63 10.19
C LEU A 11 9.27 -5.33 10.93
N GLY A 12 8.02 -4.86 10.79
CA GLY A 12 6.86 -5.52 11.38
C GLY A 12 6.67 -6.95 10.88
N LEU A 13 6.85 -7.18 9.57
CA LEU A 13 6.77 -8.52 8.97
C LEU A 13 7.89 -9.44 9.46
N LEU A 14 9.10 -8.91 9.63
CA LEU A 14 10.24 -9.67 10.18
C LEU A 14 9.96 -10.10 11.62
N LEU A 15 9.49 -9.18 12.48
CA LEU A 15 9.09 -9.48 13.86
C LEU A 15 7.94 -10.49 13.90
N LEU A 16 6.98 -10.38 13.00
CA LEU A 16 5.85 -11.31 12.93
C LEU A 16 6.31 -12.71 12.52
N ALA A 17 7.24 -12.81 11.56
CA ALA A 17 7.83 -14.07 11.14
C ALA A 17 8.61 -14.74 12.29
N ASP A 18 9.36 -13.94 13.06
CA ASP A 18 10.11 -14.40 14.24
C ASP A 18 9.15 -14.94 15.31
N ALA A 19 8.09 -14.19 15.66
CA ALA A 19 7.10 -14.64 16.63
C ALA A 19 6.33 -15.89 16.18
N CYS A 20 6.04 -16.02 14.88
CA CYS A 20 5.47 -17.23 14.29
C CYS A 20 6.43 -18.43 14.38
N TYR A 21 7.73 -18.20 14.18
CA TYR A 21 8.75 -19.22 14.32
C TYR A 21 8.88 -19.68 15.78
N SER A 22 8.91 -18.75 16.74
CA SER A 22 8.89 -19.05 18.18
C SER A 22 7.66 -19.87 18.58
N ALA A 23 6.47 -19.53 18.06
CA ALA A 23 5.26 -20.30 18.30
C ALA A 23 5.34 -21.72 17.71
N TYR A 24 5.96 -21.86 16.53
CA TYR A 24 6.19 -23.15 15.89
C TYR A 24 7.13 -24.03 16.71
N GLU A 25 8.30 -23.52 17.10
CA GLU A 25 9.26 -24.28 17.93
C GLU A 25 8.63 -24.71 19.26
N HIS A 26 7.89 -23.80 19.91
CA HIS A 26 7.20 -24.10 21.16
C HIS A 26 6.18 -25.25 20.99
N SER A 27 5.39 -25.22 19.91
CA SER A 27 4.39 -26.24 19.60
C SER A 27 5.03 -27.60 19.29
N VAL A 28 6.14 -27.61 18.56
CA VAL A 28 6.90 -28.83 18.25
C VAL A 28 7.49 -29.43 19.53
N LEU A 29 8.15 -28.63 20.37
CA LEU A 29 8.72 -29.10 21.64
C LEU A 29 7.65 -29.63 22.60
N GLN A 30 6.48 -28.97 22.66
CA GLN A 30 5.37 -29.47 23.47
C GLN A 30 4.84 -30.81 22.96
N THR A 31 4.70 -30.97 21.65
CA THR A 31 4.27 -32.24 21.05
C THR A 31 5.25 -33.37 21.36
N HIS A 32 6.55 -33.12 21.24
CA HIS A 32 7.60 -34.10 21.60
C HIS A 32 7.57 -34.46 23.08
N ARG A 33 7.39 -33.48 23.98
CA ARG A 33 7.26 -33.72 25.42
C ARG A 33 6.00 -34.50 25.77
N ALA A 34 4.87 -34.18 25.13
CA ALA A 34 3.63 -34.92 25.32
C ALA A 34 3.78 -36.38 24.87
N ALA A 35 4.44 -36.62 23.72
CA ALA A 35 4.70 -37.97 23.22
C ALA A 35 5.63 -38.78 24.14
N SER A 36 6.70 -38.18 24.67
CA SER A 36 7.63 -38.85 25.58
C SER A 36 7.06 -39.08 26.99
N LEU A 37 6.16 -38.23 27.47
CA LEU A 37 5.49 -38.42 28.76
C LEU A 37 4.34 -39.43 28.66
N SER A 38 3.69 -39.51 27.49
CA SER A 38 2.64 -40.51 27.20
C SER A 38 3.17 -41.95 27.16
N SER A 39 4.47 -42.15 26.87
CA SER A 39 5.10 -43.47 26.97
C SER A 39 5.49 -43.86 28.40
N LEU A 40 5.52 -42.90 29.34
CA LEU A 40 5.91 -43.10 30.74
C LEU A 40 4.74 -43.11 31.73
N THR A 41 3.55 -42.63 31.34
CA THR A 41 2.39 -42.49 32.25
C THR A 41 1.08 -42.89 31.57
N ILE A 42 0.26 -43.68 32.28
CA ILE A 42 -1.12 -44.01 31.89
C ILE A 42 -1.95 -42.73 31.98
N SER A 43 -2.38 -42.22 30.82
CA SER A 43 -3.52 -41.32 30.61
C SER A 43 -3.65 -40.15 31.59
N HIS A 44 -2.80 -39.13 31.48
CA HIS A 44 -3.17 -37.77 31.88
C HIS A 44 -3.63 -36.99 30.65
N SER A 45 -4.93 -37.08 30.38
CA SER A 45 -5.61 -36.23 29.42
C SER A 45 -5.59 -34.77 29.90
N GLY A 46 -4.94 -33.89 29.14
CA GLY A 46 -5.34 -32.49 29.05
C GLY A 46 -4.74 -31.53 30.07
N THR A 47 -3.45 -31.27 30.01
CA THR A 47 -2.98 -29.90 30.29
C THR A 47 -3.09 -29.11 29.01
N ALA A 48 -4.12 -28.27 28.89
CA ALA A 48 -4.29 -27.33 27.79
C ALA A 48 -3.02 -26.48 27.68
N SER A 49 -2.25 -26.72 26.64
CA SER A 49 -0.93 -26.14 26.50
C SER A 49 -1.08 -24.74 25.88
N THR A 50 -1.33 -23.77 26.75
CA THR A 50 -1.52 -22.37 26.34
C THR A 50 -0.20 -21.80 25.80
N LEU A 51 -0.29 -20.99 24.75
CA LEU A 51 0.88 -20.30 24.21
C LEU A 51 1.47 -19.37 25.29
N PRO A 52 2.80 -19.31 25.45
CA PRO A 52 3.45 -18.39 26.38
C PRO A 52 3.02 -16.95 26.12
N ILE A 53 2.80 -16.20 27.21
CA ILE A 53 2.34 -14.81 27.15
C ILE A 53 3.29 -13.92 26.33
N ASP A 54 4.59 -14.20 26.38
CA ASP A 54 5.61 -13.45 25.65
C ASP A 54 5.37 -13.50 24.12
N ILE A 55 5.23 -14.71 23.57
CA ILE A 55 4.91 -14.94 22.14
C ILE A 55 3.58 -14.28 21.75
N THR A 56 2.57 -14.29 22.63
CA THR A 56 1.30 -13.61 22.35
C THR A 56 1.45 -12.08 22.31
N ILE A 57 2.27 -11.49 23.18
CA ILE A 57 2.50 -10.04 23.19
C ILE A 57 3.33 -9.65 21.96
N GLU A 58 4.38 -10.39 21.63
CA GLU A 58 5.21 -10.16 20.45
C GLU A 58 4.38 -10.19 19.17
N THR A 59 3.53 -11.20 18.99
CA THR A 59 2.64 -11.31 17.82
C THR A 59 1.66 -10.13 17.72
N ILE A 60 1.06 -9.70 18.84
CA ILE A 60 0.16 -8.53 18.86
C ILE A 60 0.92 -7.25 18.47
N VAL A 61 2.10 -7.03 19.06
CA VAL A 61 2.94 -5.86 18.78
C VAL A 61 3.42 -5.86 17.33
N ALA A 62 3.91 -6.99 16.82
CA ALA A 62 4.33 -7.14 15.44
C ALA A 62 3.17 -6.86 14.46
N THR A 63 1.97 -7.40 14.74
CA THR A 63 0.76 -7.13 13.94
C THR A 63 0.42 -5.64 13.94
N PHE A 64 0.49 -4.98 15.09
CA PHE A 64 0.24 -3.55 15.19
C PHE A 64 1.24 -2.72 14.37
N ILE A 65 2.52 -3.08 14.40
CA ILE A 65 3.57 -2.41 13.61
C ILE A 65 3.32 -2.60 12.10
N VAL A 66 2.92 -3.79 11.66
CA VAL A 66 2.56 -4.05 10.26
C VAL A 66 1.38 -3.18 9.84
N CYS A 67 0.30 -3.16 10.62
CA CYS A 67 -0.87 -2.34 10.35
C CYS A 67 -0.49 -0.85 10.27
N LEU A 68 0.33 -0.37 11.19
CA LEU A 68 0.80 1.01 11.22
C LEU A 68 1.65 1.34 9.98
N GLY A 69 2.57 0.45 9.59
CA GLY A 69 3.36 0.61 8.37
C GLY A 69 2.50 0.68 7.10
N MET A 70 1.47 -0.17 7.01
CA MET A 70 0.52 -0.15 5.89
C MET A 70 -0.30 1.15 5.85
N VAL A 71 -0.83 1.60 6.99
CA VAL A 71 -1.62 2.83 7.06
C VAL A 71 -0.76 4.05 6.71
N LEU A 72 0.47 4.14 7.22
CA LEU A 72 1.40 5.22 6.87
C LEU A 72 1.84 5.18 5.40
N GLY A 73 1.77 4.01 4.76
CA GLY A 73 2.12 3.82 3.36
C GLY A 73 1.02 4.20 2.38
N THR A 74 -0.18 4.51 2.85
CA THR A 74 -1.30 4.86 1.98
C THR A 74 -1.10 6.20 1.28
N SER A 75 -1.55 6.29 0.03
CA SER A 75 -1.59 7.55 -0.71
C SER A 75 -2.56 8.54 -0.06
N LYS A 76 -2.26 9.84 -0.17
CA LYS A 76 -3.15 10.87 0.34
C LYS A 76 -4.50 10.78 -0.37
N LEU A 77 -5.58 10.85 0.39
CA LEU A 77 -6.93 10.86 -0.16
C LEU A 77 -7.15 12.10 -1.02
N ARG A 78 -7.90 11.91 -2.12
CA ARG A 78 -8.29 13.00 -3.01
C ARG A 78 -9.43 13.81 -2.39
N PRO A 79 -9.48 15.12 -2.65
CA PRO A 79 -10.61 15.93 -2.25
C PRO A 79 -11.88 15.43 -2.95
N ILE A 80 -12.97 15.33 -2.17
CA ILE A 80 -14.28 14.84 -2.65
C ILE A 80 -14.92 15.85 -3.62
N GLN A 81 -14.63 17.14 -3.44
CA GLN A 81 -15.21 18.21 -4.26
C GLN A 81 -14.44 18.38 -5.57
N TRP A 82 -15.12 18.12 -6.69
CA TRP A 82 -14.56 18.25 -8.04
C TRP A 82 -13.95 19.62 -8.33
N ARG A 83 -14.54 20.72 -7.85
CA ARG A 83 -13.98 22.08 -8.02
C ARG A 83 -12.62 22.23 -7.34
N VAL A 84 -12.47 21.68 -6.14
CA VAL A 84 -11.21 21.74 -5.38
C VAL A 84 -10.17 20.85 -6.03
N TRP A 85 -10.58 19.69 -6.52
CA TRP A 85 -9.70 18.78 -7.26
C TRP A 85 -9.21 19.40 -8.59
N ALA A 86 -10.12 19.93 -9.40
CA ALA A 86 -9.79 20.58 -10.68
C ALA A 86 -8.86 21.78 -10.46
N GLY A 87 -9.18 22.65 -9.49
CA GLY A 87 -8.30 23.78 -9.16
C GLY A 87 -6.93 23.36 -8.63
N LYS A 88 -6.81 22.19 -7.98
CA LYS A 88 -5.51 21.63 -7.57
C LYS A 88 -4.73 21.12 -8.77
N ILE A 89 -5.38 20.39 -9.69
CA ILE A 89 -4.77 19.92 -10.93
C ILE A 89 -4.26 21.07 -11.80
N GLU A 90 -5.05 22.14 -11.96
CA GLU A 90 -4.63 23.31 -12.73
C GLU A 90 -3.41 24.03 -12.13
N ARG A 91 -3.33 24.09 -10.78
CA ARG A 91 -2.23 24.77 -10.09
C ARG A 91 -0.95 23.95 -10.04
N GLU A 92 -1.06 22.65 -9.80
CA GLU A 92 0.09 21.78 -9.56
C GLU A 92 0.55 21.04 -10.83
N GLY A 93 -0.33 20.92 -11.83
CA GLY A 93 -0.09 20.21 -13.09
C GLY A 93 0.32 18.76 -12.87
N GLU A 94 0.91 18.13 -13.90
CA GLU A 94 1.44 16.76 -13.78
C GLU A 94 2.59 16.68 -12.77
N ALA A 95 3.36 17.75 -12.61
CA ALA A 95 4.50 17.84 -11.71
C ALA A 95 4.12 17.66 -10.23
N GLY A 96 2.89 18.03 -9.84
CA GLY A 96 2.38 17.85 -8.48
C GLY A 96 1.96 16.42 -8.13
N PHE A 97 1.77 15.58 -9.14
CA PHE A 97 1.31 14.19 -8.99
C PHE A 97 2.40 13.19 -9.35
N VAL A 98 3.67 13.60 -9.24
CA VAL A 98 4.80 12.71 -9.45
C VAL A 98 5.10 11.97 -8.15
N ASN A 99 5.13 10.64 -8.22
CA ASN A 99 5.53 9.79 -7.11
C ASN A 99 7.01 10.00 -6.76
N SER A 100 7.44 9.49 -5.60
CA SER A 100 8.86 9.52 -5.19
C SER A 100 9.81 8.78 -6.16
N SER A 101 9.27 8.05 -7.14
CA SER A 101 9.99 7.37 -8.22
C SER A 101 10.16 8.21 -9.49
N GLY A 102 9.61 9.42 -9.56
CA GLY A 102 9.61 10.24 -10.78
C GLY A 102 8.52 9.87 -11.79
N GLU A 103 7.69 8.87 -11.49
CA GLU A 103 6.57 8.45 -12.32
C GLU A 103 5.31 9.23 -11.94
N VAL A 104 4.51 9.62 -12.93
CA VAL A 104 3.18 10.20 -12.71
C VAL A 104 2.32 9.17 -11.98
N GLU A 105 1.61 9.62 -10.95
CA GLU A 105 0.68 8.81 -10.17
C GLU A 105 -0.27 8.08 -11.12
N LYS A 106 -0.31 6.73 -11.03
CA LYS A 106 -1.11 5.88 -11.92
C LYS A 106 -2.59 6.28 -12.00
N ASP A 107 -3.08 6.89 -10.93
CA ASP A 107 -4.47 7.30 -10.81
C ASP A 107 -4.68 8.75 -11.29
N TYR A 108 -3.66 9.44 -11.81
CA TYR A 108 -3.81 10.79 -12.34
C TYR A 108 -4.67 10.76 -13.62
N VAL A 109 -5.87 11.34 -13.53
CA VAL A 109 -6.85 11.36 -14.64
C VAL A 109 -6.77 12.68 -15.45
N GLY A 110 -5.88 13.61 -15.08
CA GLY A 110 -5.81 14.93 -15.72
C GLY A 110 -7.00 15.83 -15.37
N ASN A 111 -7.15 16.94 -16.09
CA ASN A 111 -8.28 17.86 -15.89
C ASN A 111 -9.60 17.14 -16.25
N PRO A 112 -10.52 16.94 -15.29
CA PRO A 112 -11.77 16.24 -15.57
C PRO A 112 -12.72 17.00 -16.51
N PHE A 113 -12.53 18.31 -16.66
CA PHE A 113 -13.31 19.16 -17.56
C PHE A 113 -12.65 19.39 -18.91
N GLN A 114 -11.52 18.72 -19.19
CA GLN A 114 -10.76 18.89 -20.43
C GLN A 114 -11.64 18.72 -21.68
N LEU A 115 -12.62 17.81 -21.66
CA LEU A 115 -13.53 17.60 -22.78
C LEU A 115 -14.46 18.80 -23.03
N LEU A 116 -14.92 19.44 -21.96
CA LEU A 116 -15.80 20.62 -22.03
C LEU A 116 -15.03 21.89 -22.41
N GLU A 117 -13.76 21.98 -22.03
CA GLU A 117 -12.86 23.09 -22.37
C GLU A 117 -12.36 22.98 -23.81
N SER A 118 -11.83 21.82 -24.20
CA SER A 118 -11.28 21.60 -25.54
C SER A 118 -12.34 21.48 -26.63
N ARG A 119 -13.58 21.12 -26.25
CA ARG A 119 -14.75 20.98 -27.15
C ARG A 119 -14.38 20.33 -28.49
N PRO A 120 -13.87 19.09 -28.51
CA PRO A 120 -13.31 18.49 -29.71
C PRO A 120 -14.32 18.39 -30.86
N GLY A 121 -15.62 18.29 -30.55
CA GLY A 121 -16.69 18.29 -31.55
C GLY A 121 -16.97 19.64 -32.22
N PHE A 122 -16.43 20.75 -31.71
CA PHE A 122 -16.64 22.10 -32.24
C PHE A 122 -15.36 22.73 -32.80
N ILE A 123 -14.34 21.93 -33.07
CA ILE A 123 -13.07 22.40 -33.65
C ILE A 123 -13.31 22.82 -35.11
N ASP A 124 -12.80 24.00 -35.49
CA ASP A 124 -12.75 24.41 -36.89
C ASP A 124 -11.64 23.65 -37.63
N ILE A 125 -12.05 22.56 -38.27
CA ILE A 125 -11.17 21.68 -39.05
C ILE A 125 -10.50 22.43 -40.20
N ARG A 126 -11.18 23.41 -40.81
CA ARG A 126 -10.63 24.16 -41.96
C ARG A 126 -9.53 25.09 -41.51
N LYS A 127 -9.73 25.78 -40.39
CA LYS A 127 -8.71 26.64 -39.78
C LYS A 127 -7.47 25.84 -39.38
N GLN A 128 -7.63 24.72 -38.67
CA GLN A 128 -6.48 23.90 -38.26
C GLN A 128 -5.66 23.37 -39.45
N ARG A 129 -6.32 22.95 -40.53
CA ARG A 129 -5.61 22.50 -41.75
C ARG A 129 -4.81 23.63 -42.39
N LYS A 130 -5.32 24.87 -42.36
CA LYS A 130 -4.62 26.03 -42.89
C LYS A 130 -3.41 26.40 -42.03
N GLU A 131 -3.58 26.44 -40.71
CA GLU A 131 -2.48 26.70 -39.76
C GLU A 131 -1.37 25.65 -39.90
N PHE A 132 -1.73 24.37 -40.01
CA PHE A 132 -0.76 23.30 -40.26
C PHE A 132 -0.02 23.49 -41.59
N ALA A 133 -0.73 23.82 -42.68
CA ALA A 133 -0.12 24.05 -43.98
C ALA A 133 0.81 25.29 -44.01
N GLU A 134 0.47 26.34 -43.25
CA GLU A 134 1.34 27.51 -43.07
C GLU A 134 2.56 27.18 -42.22
N TRP A 135 2.40 26.40 -41.14
CA TRP A 135 3.51 25.92 -40.32
C TRP A 135 4.51 25.09 -41.13
N VAL A 136 4.03 24.14 -41.95
CA VAL A 136 4.90 23.32 -42.83
C VAL A 136 5.66 24.17 -43.85
N LYS A 137 5.11 25.30 -44.30
CA LYS A 137 5.79 26.21 -45.24
C LYS A 137 6.82 27.11 -44.58
N ASN A 138 6.67 27.36 -43.27
CA ASN A 138 7.57 28.20 -42.48
C ASN A 138 8.69 27.40 -41.78
N GLN A 139 8.73 26.08 -42.02
CA GLN A 139 9.76 25.15 -41.55
C GLN A 139 10.70 24.79 -42.70
#